data_AF-A0A816EJ06-F1
#
_entry.id   AF-A0A816EJ06-F1
#
_cell.length_a   1.000
_cell.length_b   1.000
_cell.length_c   1.000
_cell.angle_alpha   90.00
_cell.angle_beta   90.00
_cell.angle_gamma   90.00
#
_symmetry.space_group_name_H-M   'P 1'
#
loop_
_entity.id
_entity.type
_entity.pdbx_description
1 polymer ?
#
loop_
_entity_poly.entity_id
_entity_poly.type
_entity_poly.pdbx_seq_one_letter_code
_entity_poly.pdbx_strand_id
1 'polypeptide(L)'
;MQLGSQVYCSVATDRTSTSTTSTTTIKTTTTTSATTTTTTTETTTTTTTVTTTTTTTTTTTTTTTTTTTTTTTTTTTATTTTTTTTTSTTTTTTATTTTTTTSLATTTSKSS
;
A
#
# COMPACT_ATOMS: atom_id res chain seq x y z
N MET A 1 -23.73 -22.13 36.72
CA MET A 1 -23.29 -22.37 35.32
C MET A 1 -22.65 -21.08 34.83
N GLN A 2 -21.34 -21.07 34.59
CA GLN A 2 -20.58 -19.90 34.17
C GLN A 2 -20.63 -19.82 32.63
N LEU A 3 -21.37 -18.87 32.09
CA LEU A 3 -21.42 -18.62 30.64
C LEU A 3 -20.11 -17.95 30.23
N GLY A 4 -19.25 -18.70 29.54
CA GLY A 4 -18.00 -18.19 28.99
C GLY A 4 -18.27 -17.15 27.90
N SER A 5 -17.55 -16.02 27.94
CA SER A 5 -17.53 -15.08 26.83
C SER A 5 -16.86 -15.74 25.63
N GLN A 6 -17.59 -15.82 24.51
CA GLN A 6 -17.06 -16.24 23.22
C GLN A 6 -16.35 -15.04 22.59
N VAL A 7 -15.02 -15.11 22.51
CA VAL A 7 -14.21 -14.14 21.75
C VAL A 7 -14.32 -14.50 20.28
N TYR A 8 -14.84 -13.59 19.46
CA TYR A 8 -14.94 -13.77 18.01
C TYR A 8 -13.64 -13.37 17.32
N CYS A 9 -13.25 -14.13 16.30
CA CYS A 9 -12.08 -13.86 15.46
C CYS A 9 -12.30 -12.58 14.63
N SER A 10 -11.27 -11.75 14.51
CA SER A 10 -11.23 -10.67 13.53
C SER A 10 -10.93 -11.21 12.13
N VAL A 11 -11.47 -10.55 11.11
CA VAL A 11 -11.12 -10.80 9.70
C VAL A 11 -10.47 -9.53 9.16
N ALA A 12 -9.27 -9.69 8.61
CA ALA A 12 -8.57 -8.62 7.91
C ALA A 12 -8.71 -8.83 6.39
N THR A 13 -9.05 -7.76 5.67
CA THR A 13 -9.08 -7.75 4.21
C THR A 13 -8.10 -6.69 3.72
N ASP A 14 -7.10 -7.13 2.95
CA ASP A 14 -6.10 -6.26 2.35
C ASP A 14 -6.41 -5.98 0.89
N ARG A 15 -6.25 -4.73 0.48
CA ARG A 15 -6.30 -4.31 -0.92
C ARG A 15 -5.05 -3.52 -1.27
N THR A 16 -4.32 -3.99 -2.27
CA THR A 16 -3.11 -3.33 -2.77
C THR A 16 -3.36 -2.74 -4.15
N SER A 17 -2.92 -1.51 -4.36
CA SER A 17 -2.94 -0.80 -5.63
C SER A 17 -1.54 -0.28 -5.95
N THR A 18 -1.13 -0.42 -7.21
CA THR A 18 0.19 0.04 -7.69
C THR A 18 0.00 0.97 -8.87
N SER A 19 0.64 2.13 -8.82
CA SER A 19 0.71 3.11 -9.90
C SER A 19 2.17 3.38 -10.27
N THR A 20 2.48 3.45 -11.56
CA THR A 20 3.82 3.70 -12.05
C THR A 20 3.82 4.84 -13.04
N THR A 21 4.69 5.82 -12.82
CA THR A 21 4.92 6.95 -13.71
C THR A 21 6.38 6.97 -14.14
N SER A 22 6.62 7.06 -15.45
CA SER A 22 7.98 7.16 -16.02
C SER A 22 8.15 8.47 -16.76
N THR A 23 9.27 9.14 -16.54
CA THR A 23 9.68 10.37 -17.24
C THR A 23 11.04 10.13 -17.88
N THR A 24 11.17 10.43 -19.17
CA THR A 24 12.43 10.31 -19.91
C THR A 24 12.92 11.69 -20.36
N THR A 25 14.17 12.00 -20.06
CA THR A 25 14.88 13.19 -20.49
C THR A 25 16.01 12.79 -21.42
N ILE A 26 16.08 13.42 -22.59
CA ILE A 26 17.15 13.20 -23.57
C ILE A 26 17.96 14.48 -23.68
N LYS A 27 19.28 14.36 -23.53
CA LYS A 27 20.25 15.45 -23.70
C LYS A 27 21.25 15.07 -24.78
N THR A 28 21.31 15.86 -25.83
CA THR A 28 22.26 15.68 -26.93
C THR A 28 23.33 16.77 -26.85
N THR A 29 24.60 16.36 -26.83
CA THR A 29 25.75 17.25 -26.86
C THR A 29 26.56 16.94 -28.11
N THR A 30 26.76 17.94 -28.97
CA THR A 30 27.60 17.81 -30.17
C THR A 30 28.85 18.65 -29.99
N THR A 31 30.02 18.03 -30.18
CA THR A 31 31.31 18.69 -30.15
C THR A 31 31.99 18.47 -31.49
N THR A 32 32.37 19.56 -32.14
CA THR A 32 33.04 19.53 -33.44
C THR A 32 34.44 20.09 -33.30
N SER A 33 35.42 19.33 -33.80
CA SER A 33 36.81 19.75 -33.99
C SER A 33 37.12 19.82 -35.49
N ALA A 34 38.36 20.20 -35.85
CA ALA A 34 38.75 20.40 -37.24
C ALA A 34 38.45 19.21 -38.17
N THR A 35 38.56 17.97 -37.68
CA THR A 35 38.38 16.75 -38.48
C THR A 35 37.32 15.79 -37.94
N THR A 36 36.85 16.00 -36.71
CA THR A 36 36.00 15.03 -36.00
C THR A 36 34.79 15.71 -35.40
N THR A 37 33.61 15.14 -35.61
CA THR A 37 32.38 15.47 -34.88
C THR A 37 32.03 14.32 -33.96
N THR A 38 31.86 14.63 -32.66
CA THR A 38 31.38 13.71 -31.65
C THR A 38 29.99 14.14 -31.22
N THR A 39 29.04 13.22 -31.27
CA THR A 39 27.69 13.41 -30.72
C THR A 39 27.49 12.45 -29.56
N THR A 40 27.28 13.00 -28.37
CA THR A 40 26.94 12.26 -27.16
C THR A 40 25.47 12.45 -26.85
N THR A 41 24.74 11.36 -26.77
CA THR A 41 23.32 11.34 -26.36
C THR A 41 23.22 10.69 -24.99
N GLU A 42 22.74 11.45 -24.02
CA GLU A 42 22.40 10.97 -22.69
C GLU A 42 20.88 10.81 -22.58
N THR A 43 20.43 9.63 -22.18
CA THR A 43 19.03 9.34 -21.88
C THR A 43 18.92 9.04 -20.40
N THR A 44 18.14 9.85 -19.68
CA THR A 44 17.82 9.62 -18.27
C THR A 44 16.35 9.27 -18.14
N THR A 45 16.05 8.10 -17.61
CA THR A 45 14.69 7.68 -17.29
C THR A 45 14.52 7.60 -15.79
N THR A 46 13.54 8.33 -15.27
CA THR A 46 13.12 8.27 -13.88
C THR A 46 11.77 7.57 -13.82
N THR A 47 11.69 6.48 -13.07
CA THR A 47 10.47 5.74 -12.82
C THR A 47 10.12 5.85 -11.35
N THR A 48 8.91 6.33 -11.08
CA THR A 48 8.33 6.38 -9.74
C THR A 48 7.21 5.36 -9.65
N THR A 49 7.34 4.42 -8.73
CA THR A 49 6.30 3.44 -8.40
C THR A 49 5.70 3.80 -7.05
N VAL A 50 4.39 3.96 -7.00
CA VAL A 50 3.61 4.22 -5.80
C VAL A 50 2.77 2.99 -5.51
N THR A 51 2.98 2.38 -4.35
CA THR A 51 2.19 1.26 -3.86
C THR A 51 1.36 1.73 -2.67
N THR A 52 0.05 1.54 -2.75
CA THR A 52 -0.88 1.83 -1.66
C THR A 52 -1.53 0.53 -1.21
N THR A 53 -1.37 0.20 0.06
CA THR A 53 -2.02 -0.93 0.71
C THR A 53 -3.04 -0.41 1.71
N THR A 54 -4.27 -0.90 1.61
CA THR A 54 -5.35 -0.61 2.54
C THR A 54 -5.75 -1.89 3.25
N THR A 55 -5.57 -1.90 4.57
CA THR A 55 -5.97 -3.00 5.45
C THR A 55 -7.24 -2.60 6.18
N THR A 56 -8.31 -3.37 5.98
CA THR A 56 -9.55 -3.23 6.76
C THR A 56 -9.60 -4.34 7.78
N THR A 57 -9.70 -3.99 9.06
CA THR A 57 -9.88 -4.94 10.16
C THR A 57 -11.29 -4.79 10.72
N THR A 58 -12.04 -5.89 10.72
CA THR A 58 -13.34 -5.94 11.39
C THR A 58 -13.23 -6.80 12.64
N THR A 59 -13.58 -6.20 13.78
CA THR A 59 -13.62 -6.85 15.08
C THR A 59 -15.06 -6.89 15.57
N THR A 60 -15.55 -8.08 15.90
CA THR A 60 -16.89 -8.27 16.49
C THR A 60 -16.73 -8.74 17.92
N THR A 61 -17.30 -7.97 18.85
CA THR A 61 -17.32 -8.27 20.28
C THR A 61 -18.75 -8.61 20.68
N THR A 62 -18.93 -9.79 21.30
CA THR A 62 -20.24 -10.23 21.81
C THR A 62 -20.17 -10.27 23.34
N THR A 63 -21.04 -9.50 23.98
CA THR A 63 -21.18 -9.45 25.44
C THR A 63 -22.50 -10.08 25.83
N THR A 64 -22.45 -11.09 26.70
CA THR A 64 -23.65 -11.75 27.24
C THR A 64 -23.81 -11.38 28.71
N THR A 65 -24.92 -10.72 29.03
CA THR A 65 -25.29 -10.36 30.40
C THR A 65 -26.44 -11.25 30.85
N THR A 66 -26.27 -11.94 31.98
CA THR A 66 -27.31 -12.78 32.59
C THR A 66 -27.82 -12.09 33.84
N THR A 67 -29.12 -11.83 33.90
CA THR A 67 -29.78 -11.25 35.08
C THR A 67 -30.64 -12.33 35.72
N THR A 68 -30.37 -12.64 36.98
CA THR A 68 -31.16 -13.59 37.77
C THR A 68 -32.01 -12.83 38.77
N THR A 69 -33.33 -12.94 38.64
CA THR A 69 -34.28 -12.35 39.59
C THR A 69 -34.88 -13.47 40.43
N THR A 70 -34.68 -13.39 41.75
CA THR A 70 -35.24 -14.34 42.71
C THR A 70 -36.41 -13.69 43.44
N THR A 71 -37.63 -14.17 43.19
CA THR A 71 -38.81 -13.84 43.99
C THR A 71 -39.17 -15.07 44.80
N THR A 72 -39.65 -14.92 46.04
CA THR A 72 -39.76 -15.94 47.10
C THR A 72 -40.51 -17.24 46.76
N THR A 73 -41.05 -17.37 45.54
CA THR A 73 -41.75 -18.57 45.05
C THR A 73 -41.32 -19.02 43.63
N THR A 74 -40.59 -18.19 42.87
CA THR A 74 -40.18 -18.51 41.47
C THR A 74 -38.88 -17.78 41.09
N THR A 75 -37.94 -18.50 40.47
CA THR A 75 -36.72 -17.90 39.88
C THR A 75 -36.92 -17.70 38.38
N THR A 76 -36.68 -16.48 37.89
CA THR A 76 -36.67 -16.18 36.45
C THR A 76 -35.28 -15.72 36.04
N THR A 77 -34.68 -16.39 35.06
CA THR A 77 -33.38 -16.03 34.49
C THR A 77 -33.60 -15.36 33.14
N ALA A 78 -33.18 -14.11 33.00
CA ALA A 78 -33.18 -13.39 31.73
C ALA A 78 -31.75 -13.31 31.19
N THR A 79 -31.57 -13.58 29.90
CA THR A 79 -30.27 -13.42 29.22
C THR A 79 -30.40 -12.35 28.16
N THR A 80 -29.49 -11.38 28.17
CA THR A 80 -29.39 -10.33 27.15
C THR A 80 -28.04 -10.43 26.47
N THR A 81 -28.05 -10.48 25.14
CA THR A 81 -26.82 -10.51 24.33
C THR A 81 -26.70 -9.20 23.58
N THR A 82 -25.53 -8.58 23.66
CA THR A 82 -25.18 -7.38 22.91
C THR A 82 -24.01 -7.68 21.99
N THR A 83 -24.17 -7.42 20.70
CA THR A 83 -23.10 -7.55 19.71
C THR A 83 -22.67 -6.17 19.28
N THR A 84 -21.36 -5.90 19.32
CA THR A 84 -20.75 -4.66 18.84
C THR A 84 -19.74 -5.01 17.76
N THR A 85 -19.88 -4.39 16.59
CA THR A 85 -18.91 -4.51 15.49
C THR A 85 -18.18 -3.21 15.33
N THR A 86 -16.85 -3.27 15.31
CA THR A 86 -15.97 -2.14 15.06
C THR A 86 -15.13 -2.43 13.84
N THR A 87 -15.11 -1.49 12.90
CA THR A 87 -14.29 -1.57 11.69
C THR A 87 -13.25 -0.48 11.75
N SER A 88 -11.99 -0.84 11.49
CA SER A 88 -10.88 0.09 11.36
C SER A 88 -10.21 -0.08 10.01
N THR A 89 -9.76 1.02 9.42
CA THR A 89 -9.05 1.03 8.14
C THR A 89 -7.71 1.71 8.32
N THR A 90 -6.63 1.02 7.94
CA THR A 90 -5.27 1.56 7.89
C THR A 90 -4.82 1.60 6.44
N THR A 91 -4.29 2.75 6.01
CA THR A 91 -3.73 2.92 4.66
C THR A 91 -2.25 3.24 4.77
N THR A 92 -1.44 2.47 4.03
CA THR A 92 0.00 2.67 3.91
C THR A 92 0.34 2.96 2.46
N THR A 93 1.09 4.04 2.22
CA THR A 93 1.55 4.43 0.88
C THR A 93 3.07 4.47 0.88
N THR A 94 3.67 3.74 -0.06
CA THR A 94 5.11 3.67 -0.26
C THR A 94 5.44 4.14 -1.67
N ALA A 95 6.35 5.10 -1.80
CA ALA A 95 6.85 5.57 -3.10
C ALA A 95 8.31 5.13 -3.25
N THR A 96 8.63 4.52 -4.39
CA THR A 96 9.99 4.14 -4.78
C THR A 96 10.35 4.82 -6.08
N THR A 97 11.51 5.50 -6.11
CA THR A 97 12.02 6.17 -7.31
C THR A 97 13.30 5.51 -7.77
N THR A 98 13.34 5.13 -9.04
CA THR A 98 14.52 4.57 -9.69
C THR A 98 14.92 5.48 -10.85
N THR A 99 16.19 5.87 -10.90
CA THR A 99 16.75 6.66 -12.00
C THR A 99 17.83 5.86 -12.71
N THR A 100 17.67 5.73 -14.03
CA THR A 100 18.62 5.05 -14.92
C THR A 100 19.11 6.06 -15.95
N THR A 101 20.43 6.17 -16.08
CA THR A 101 21.07 7.03 -17.09
C THR A 101 21.92 6.18 -18.02
N THR A 102 21.70 6.35 -19.33
CA THR A 102 22.48 5.71 -20.40
C THR A 102 23.12 6.79 -21.24
N SER A 103 24.42 6.67 -21.50
CA SER A 103 25.17 7.59 -22.38
C SER A 103 25.73 6.83 -23.58
N LEU A 104 25.47 7.35 -24.78
CA LEU A 104 25.99 6.80 -26.03
C LEU A 104 26.74 7.90 -26.79
N ALA A 105 28.01 7.64 -27.11
CA ALA A 105 28.82 8.53 -27.92
C ALA A 105 28.98 7.96 -29.34
N THR A 106 28.86 8.82 -30.34
CA THR A 106 29.07 8.51 -31.75
C THR A 106 30.09 9.50 -32.33
N THR A 107 31.04 9.00 -33.11
CA THR A 107 32.14 9.80 -33.68
C THR A 107 32.18 9.66 -35.19
N THR A 108 32.23 10.79 -35.89
CA THR A 108 32.36 10.83 -37.36
C THR A 108 33.58 11.65 -37.72
N SER A 109 34.53 11.04 -38.44
CA SER A 109 35.71 11.72 -38.98
C SER A 109 35.49 12.11 -40.45
N LYS A 110 35.91 13.32 -40.85
CA LYS A 110 35.98 13.70 -42.26
C LYS A 110 37.29 13.19 -42.86
N SER A 111 37.22 12.42 -43.95
CA SER A 111 38.39 12.17 -44.80
C SER A 111 38.68 13.45 -45.59
N SER A 112 39.91 13.93 -45.50
CA SER A 112 40.43 14.98 -46.40
C SER A 112 40.73 14.40 -47.78
#